data_AF-A0A8H3IQP0-F1
#
_entry.id   AF-A0A8H3IQP0-F1
#
_cell.length_a   1.000
_cell.length_b   1.000
_cell.length_c   1.000
_cell.angle_alpha   90.00
_cell.angle_beta   90.00
_cell.angle_gamma   90.00
#
_symmetry.space_group_name_H-M   'P 1'
#
loop_
_entity.id
_entity.type
_entity.pdbx_description
1 polymer ?
#
loop_
_entity_poly.entity_id
_entity_poly.type
_entity_poly.pdbx_seq_one_letter_code
_entity_poly.pdbx_strand_id
1 'polypeptide(L)'
;MEYESSTAKRKLPGAGAYDAQRLHGLIKDARAARLVAAKRQFREFALTRNKRPMIAKVGELKRFKAVAEAEAQRVGRQGGRYRAIWSSNVKADYCFTPIVGRNVEASALYYIKASPGKGLGMFATRDIRKGTRILSEKPFFTLSNRPRISESDPYAPNDISKAFDRLPASEQRKFMGLHCPKRPGCSLGVSIYEANCFEMGSGTCICLDASRINHSCVPNAHYSWNSSIQRQTLHAVKDISKDEEITISYCSAIRTLEERKRDLEPYVFTCSCPACQTDTDIGIRSQIRRQQMLDLDQEIADYQNDPPAAREEYGQCDERSAILRLVKLIDKEGLVYEKALAYHDAAACALKRGLRKKALKYASKELEVDLCCVGEDSPCFDETITFFRKIKYFGGEEALD
;
A
#
# COMPACT_ATOMS: atom_id res chain seq x y z
N MET A 1 75.01 5.30 35.68
CA MET A 1 75.05 5.82 34.29
C MET A 1 73.90 5.18 33.55
N GLU A 2 72.75 5.83 33.67
CA GLU A 2 71.53 5.52 32.92
C GLU A 2 71.67 6.11 31.53
N TYR A 3 71.18 5.40 30.51
CA TYR A 3 70.99 5.95 29.17
C TYR A 3 69.58 5.60 28.73
N GLU A 4 68.68 6.57 28.89
CA GLU A 4 67.33 6.56 28.33
C GLU A 4 67.43 6.77 26.81
N SER A 5 66.77 5.92 26.02
CA SER A 5 66.48 6.23 24.61
C SER A 5 64.97 6.20 24.38
N SER A 6 64.42 7.41 24.32
CA SER A 6 63.07 7.77 23.90
C SER A 6 62.81 7.33 22.45
N THR A 7 61.85 6.43 22.24
CA THR A 7 61.16 6.29 20.95
C THR A 7 59.67 6.58 21.16
N ALA A 8 59.32 7.84 20.94
CA ALA A 8 57.95 8.31 20.96
C ALA A 8 57.13 7.65 19.83
N LYS A 9 56.22 6.74 20.21
CA LYS A 9 55.09 6.35 19.37
C LYS A 9 54.23 7.59 19.13
N ARG A 10 54.26 8.16 17.91
CA ARG A 10 53.25 9.11 17.45
C ARG A 10 51.88 8.42 17.49
N LYS A 11 51.10 8.71 18.53
CA LYS A 11 49.65 8.48 18.54
C LYS A 11 49.06 9.32 17.41
N LEU A 12 48.50 8.65 16.40
CA LEU A 12 47.55 9.29 15.48
C LEU A 12 46.39 9.84 16.33
N PRO A 13 45.95 11.10 16.15
CA PRO A 13 44.79 11.62 16.85
C PRO A 13 43.57 10.77 16.46
N GLY A 14 42.82 10.32 17.47
CA GLY A 14 41.68 9.42 17.29
C GLY A 14 40.68 9.98 16.29
N ALA A 15 40.47 9.25 15.20
CA ALA A 15 39.24 9.36 14.42
C ALA A 15 38.09 9.01 15.37
N GLY A 16 37.33 10.02 15.76
CA GLY A 16 36.35 9.95 16.83
C GLY A 16 35.38 8.78 16.64
N ALA A 17 35.25 7.97 17.70
CA ALA A 17 34.16 7.02 17.90
C ALA A 17 32.82 7.74 18.15
N TYR A 18 32.59 8.89 17.49
CA TYR A 18 31.45 9.76 17.73
C TYR A 18 30.65 9.93 16.42
N ASP A 19 29.34 9.72 16.57
CA ASP A 19 28.23 9.90 15.63
C ASP A 19 27.71 8.72 14.79
N ALA A 20 28.12 7.48 15.09
CA ALA A 20 27.41 6.29 14.62
C ALA A 20 25.99 6.18 15.23
N GLN A 21 25.79 6.65 16.47
CA GLN A 21 24.50 6.62 17.18
C GLN A 21 23.48 7.66 16.66
N ARG A 22 23.92 8.86 16.27
CA ARG A 22 23.04 9.90 15.70
C ARG A 22 22.62 9.58 14.27
N LEU A 23 23.53 8.96 13.49
CA LEU A 23 23.22 8.37 12.19
C LEU A 23 22.26 7.18 12.33
N HIS A 24 22.43 6.34 13.37
CA HIS A 24 21.51 5.23 13.67
C HIS A 24 20.10 5.69 14.06
N GLY A 25 19.96 6.80 14.80
CA GLY A 25 18.66 7.43 15.11
C GLY A 25 17.94 7.90 13.85
N LEU A 26 18.63 8.63 12.98
CA LEU A 26 18.06 9.15 11.72
C LEU A 26 17.66 8.05 10.72
N ILE A 27 18.36 6.91 10.73
CA ILE A 27 18.04 5.73 9.89
C ILE A 27 16.80 5.00 10.45
N LYS A 28 16.65 4.91 11.78
CA LYS A 28 15.46 4.32 12.42
C LYS A 28 14.20 5.12 12.09
N ASP A 29 14.29 6.45 12.05
CA ASP A 29 13.14 7.33 11.78
C ASP A 29 12.63 7.21 10.32
N ALA A 30 13.52 7.13 9.34
CA ALA A 30 13.16 6.97 7.92
C ALA A 30 12.54 5.58 7.62
N ARG A 31 13.11 4.52 8.20
CA ARG A 31 12.57 3.17 8.08
C ARG A 31 11.24 3.03 8.82
N ALA A 32 11.11 3.63 10.01
CA ALA A 32 9.86 3.65 10.77
C ALA A 32 8.76 4.41 10.03
N ALA A 33 9.04 5.56 9.41
CA ALA A 33 8.04 6.28 8.62
C ALA A 33 7.51 5.45 7.42
N ARG A 34 8.42 4.76 6.71
CA ARG A 34 8.10 3.93 5.53
C ARG A 34 7.47 2.57 5.89
N LEU A 35 7.96 1.93 6.95
CA LEU A 35 7.34 0.72 7.51
C LEU A 35 6.02 1.03 8.21
N VAL A 36 5.84 2.21 8.82
CA VAL A 36 4.55 2.61 9.40
C VAL A 36 3.54 2.83 8.29
N ALA A 37 3.90 3.40 7.14
CA ALA A 37 3.03 3.45 5.96
C ALA A 37 2.70 2.04 5.41
N ALA A 38 3.66 1.10 5.39
CA ALA A 38 3.42 -0.27 4.93
C ALA A 38 2.72 -1.19 5.97
N LYS A 39 2.92 -0.96 7.28
CA LYS A 39 2.36 -1.74 8.40
C LYS A 39 1.03 -1.17 8.94
N ARG A 40 0.73 0.12 8.74
CA ARG A 40 -0.52 0.76 9.22
C ARG A 40 -1.78 0.15 8.61
N GLN A 41 -1.67 -0.47 7.43
CA GLN A 41 -2.81 -1.12 6.81
C GLN A 41 -3.41 -2.27 7.65
N PHE A 42 -2.68 -2.89 8.59
CA PHE A 42 -3.05 -4.22 9.09
C PHE A 42 -3.09 -4.46 10.61
N ARG A 43 -2.69 -3.51 11.47
CA ARG A 43 -2.45 -3.84 12.88
C ARG A 43 -3.68 -4.02 13.79
N GLU A 44 -4.91 -3.88 13.30
CA GLU A 44 -6.12 -4.06 14.14
C GLU A 44 -7.20 -5.01 13.59
N PHE A 45 -7.08 -5.55 12.38
CA PHE A 45 -8.09 -6.50 11.86
C PHE A 45 -8.01 -7.90 12.50
N ALA A 46 -6.91 -8.21 13.19
CA ALA A 46 -6.64 -9.53 13.78
C ALA A 46 -7.16 -9.73 15.22
N LEU A 47 -7.72 -8.70 15.87
CA LEU A 47 -8.08 -8.77 17.30
C LEU A 47 -9.57 -8.94 17.61
N THR A 48 -10.47 -8.95 16.62
CA THR A 48 -11.92 -9.01 16.87
C THR A 48 -12.58 -10.25 16.25
N ARG A 49 -12.12 -11.44 16.65
CA ARG A 49 -12.90 -12.68 16.47
C ARG A 49 -13.17 -13.32 17.82
N ASN A 50 -14.13 -12.79 18.56
CA ASN A 50 -14.90 -13.61 19.49
C ASN A 50 -16.32 -13.09 19.75
N LYS A 51 -17.29 -13.95 19.37
CA LYS A 51 -18.68 -14.14 19.89
C LYS A 51 -19.88 -13.49 19.17
N ARG A 52 -20.63 -14.41 18.53
CA ARG A 52 -22.10 -14.61 18.36
C ARG A 52 -22.97 -13.54 17.65
N PRO A 53 -23.97 -13.96 16.83
CA PRO A 53 -24.86 -13.06 16.11
C PRO A 53 -26.00 -12.55 17.00
N MET A 54 -26.23 -11.24 17.02
CA MET A 54 -27.46 -10.64 17.59
C MET A 54 -28.43 -10.22 16.48
N ILE A 55 -29.65 -10.73 16.60
CA ILE A 55 -30.82 -10.38 15.81
C ILE A 55 -31.39 -9.06 16.36
N ALA A 56 -31.46 -8.00 15.55
CA ALA A 56 -32.27 -6.81 15.84
C ALA A 56 -32.70 -6.14 14.50
N LYS A 57 -33.93 -6.38 14.05
CA LYS A 57 -35.19 -5.61 14.28
C LYS A 57 -35.40 -4.44 13.30
N VAL A 58 -35.95 -4.77 12.12
CA VAL A 58 -37.14 -4.25 11.35
C VAL A 58 -37.53 -2.74 11.37
N GLY A 59 -36.88 -1.86 12.11
CA GLY A 59 -37.21 -0.42 12.15
C GLY A 59 -36.68 0.36 10.95
N GLU A 60 -35.46 0.09 10.51
CA GLU A 60 -34.78 0.90 9.48
C GLU A 60 -35.07 0.46 8.04
N LEU A 61 -35.50 -0.80 7.84
CA LEU A 61 -35.98 -1.28 6.54
C LEU A 61 -37.15 -0.43 6.01
N LYS A 62 -37.96 0.19 6.88
CA LYS A 62 -39.09 1.02 6.46
C LYS A 62 -38.67 2.38 5.89
N ARG A 63 -37.55 2.96 6.34
CA ARG A 63 -37.04 4.25 5.82
C ARG A 63 -36.30 4.09 4.49
N PHE A 64 -35.50 3.03 4.34
CA PHE A 64 -34.82 2.72 3.09
C PHE A 64 -35.78 2.21 1.99
N LYS A 65 -36.82 1.44 2.37
CA LYS A 65 -37.87 1.01 1.45
C LYS A 65 -38.71 2.18 0.95
N ALA A 66 -39.02 3.18 1.79
CA ALA A 66 -39.78 4.36 1.39
C ALA A 66 -39.07 5.21 0.32
N VAL A 67 -37.73 5.33 0.38
CA VAL A 67 -36.93 6.02 -0.65
C VAL A 67 -36.88 5.22 -1.96
N ALA A 68 -36.78 3.90 -1.88
CA ALA A 68 -36.81 3.02 -3.04
C ALA A 68 -38.20 2.92 -3.70
N GLU A 69 -39.28 2.93 -2.90
CA GLU A 69 -40.68 2.88 -3.36
C GLU A 69 -41.14 4.21 -3.98
N ALA A 70 -40.67 5.35 -3.44
CA ALA A 70 -40.92 6.67 -4.03
C ALA A 70 -40.36 6.78 -5.44
N GLU A 71 -39.21 6.15 -5.72
CA GLU A 71 -38.60 6.17 -7.04
C GLU A 71 -39.25 5.17 -8.02
N ALA A 72 -39.73 4.02 -7.53
CA ALA A 72 -40.54 3.10 -8.34
C ALA A 72 -41.85 3.73 -8.82
N GLN A 73 -42.48 4.58 -8.00
CA GLN A 73 -43.68 5.34 -8.38
C GLN A 73 -43.39 6.51 -9.33
N ARG A 74 -42.17 7.07 -9.30
CA ARG A 74 -41.73 8.16 -10.19
C ARG A 74 -41.39 7.67 -11.59
N VAL A 75 -40.78 6.49 -11.69
CA VAL A 75 -40.46 5.81 -12.97
C VAL A 75 -41.72 5.27 -13.66
N GLY A 76 -42.76 4.90 -12.91
CA GLY A 76 -44.03 4.39 -13.46
C GLY A 76 -44.90 5.39 -14.24
N ARG A 77 -44.53 6.68 -14.32
CA ARG A 77 -45.27 7.70 -15.11
C ARG A 77 -44.71 7.96 -16.51
N GLN A 78 -43.59 7.34 -16.90
CA GLN A 78 -43.08 7.39 -18.28
C GLN A 78 -43.13 6.00 -18.91
N GLY A 79 -44.29 5.68 -19.50
CA GLY A 79 -44.48 4.77 -20.64
C GLY A 79 -43.86 3.37 -20.59
N GLY A 80 -44.68 2.35 -20.30
CA GLY A 80 -44.45 0.96 -20.71
C GLY A 80 -44.91 -0.08 -19.69
N ARG A 81 -46.02 -0.78 -19.98
CA ARG A 81 -46.66 -1.80 -19.12
C ARG A 81 -45.70 -2.93 -18.73
N TYR A 82 -45.45 -3.12 -17.43
CA TYR A 82 -45.03 -4.41 -16.87
C TYR A 82 -45.85 -4.70 -15.61
N ARG A 83 -46.60 -5.81 -15.64
CA ARG A 83 -47.41 -6.34 -14.54
C ARG A 83 -46.47 -7.02 -13.55
N ALA A 84 -46.51 -6.63 -12.28
CA ALA A 84 -45.77 -7.30 -11.21
C ALA A 84 -46.39 -8.67 -10.92
N ILE A 85 -45.60 -9.74 -11.02
CA ILE A 85 -45.90 -11.03 -10.41
C ILE A 85 -44.94 -11.18 -9.23
N TRP A 86 -45.47 -11.06 -8.02
CA TRP A 86 -44.76 -11.37 -6.79
C TRP A 86 -45.06 -12.83 -6.42
N SER A 87 -44.11 -13.71 -6.66
CA SER A 87 -44.03 -15.00 -5.97
C SER A 87 -42.64 -15.15 -5.36
N SER A 88 -42.63 -15.39 -4.06
CA SER A 88 -41.50 -15.82 -3.24
C SER A 88 -40.59 -16.83 -3.95
N ASN A 89 -39.27 -16.62 -3.85
CA ASN A 89 -38.15 -17.46 -4.35
C ASN A 89 -37.65 -17.19 -5.79
N VAL A 90 -36.91 -16.08 -6.02
CA VAL A 90 -35.79 -16.05 -6.99
C VAL A 90 -34.74 -15.00 -6.57
N LYS A 91 -33.47 -15.37 -6.75
CA LYS A 91 -32.22 -14.58 -6.71
C LYS A 91 -32.39 -13.17 -7.31
N ALA A 92 -31.99 -12.14 -6.58
CA ALA A 92 -31.89 -10.78 -7.12
C ALA A 92 -30.43 -10.48 -7.49
N ASP A 93 -30.10 -10.72 -8.77
CA ASP A 93 -28.92 -10.16 -9.43
C ASP A 93 -29.15 -8.66 -9.63
N TYR A 94 -28.54 -7.83 -8.80
CA TYR A 94 -28.49 -6.39 -9.03
C TYR A 94 -27.25 -6.07 -9.87
N CYS A 95 -27.42 -6.09 -11.19
CA CYS A 95 -26.45 -5.53 -12.13
C CYS A 95 -26.84 -4.06 -12.39
N PHE A 96 -26.15 -3.11 -11.77
CA PHE A 96 -26.26 -1.70 -12.12
C PHE A 96 -25.28 -1.39 -13.26
N THR A 97 -25.80 -0.99 -14.42
CA THR A 97 -24.98 -0.48 -15.53
C THR A 97 -24.41 0.89 -15.16
N PRO A 98 -23.10 1.16 -15.37
CA PRO A 98 -22.50 2.44 -15.01
C PRO A 98 -22.95 3.54 -15.97
N ILE A 99 -23.26 4.72 -15.40
CA ILE A 99 -23.45 5.95 -16.15
C ILE A 99 -22.06 6.41 -16.66
N VAL A 100 -21.83 6.31 -17.96
CA VAL A 100 -20.66 6.86 -18.64
C VAL A 100 -20.91 8.34 -18.91
N GLY A 101 -20.11 9.23 -18.34
CA GLY A 101 -20.10 10.66 -18.64
C GLY A 101 -18.71 11.27 -18.48
N ARG A 102 -18.12 11.75 -19.59
CA ARG A 102 -16.74 12.27 -19.74
C ARG A 102 -16.63 13.78 -19.49
N ASN A 103 -15.46 14.24 -19.03
CA ASN A 103 -14.48 15.00 -19.82
C ASN A 103 -13.24 15.39 -18.98
N VAL A 104 -12.06 14.84 -19.34
CA VAL A 104 -10.74 15.36 -18.94
C VAL A 104 -9.78 15.14 -20.13
N GLU A 105 -9.26 16.23 -20.74
CA GLU A 105 -8.11 16.18 -21.67
C GLU A 105 -6.82 16.00 -20.83
N ALA A 106 -5.78 15.25 -21.17
CA ALA A 106 -5.34 14.62 -22.41
C ALA A 106 -5.39 13.08 -22.31
N SER A 107 -5.74 12.42 -23.43
CA SER A 107 -5.88 10.97 -23.64
C SER A 107 -5.70 10.11 -22.37
N ALA A 108 -6.79 9.89 -21.63
CA ALA A 108 -6.75 9.07 -20.41
C ALA A 108 -5.94 7.79 -20.66
N LEU A 109 -4.87 7.58 -19.88
CA LEU A 109 -3.99 6.41 -20.00
C LEU A 109 -4.71 5.11 -19.64
N TYR A 110 -5.90 5.22 -19.04
CA TYR A 110 -6.71 4.10 -18.63
C TYR A 110 -8.17 4.28 -19.01
N TYR A 111 -8.90 3.17 -19.00
CA TYR A 111 -10.34 3.10 -19.03
C TYR A 111 -10.83 2.09 -17.97
N ILE A 112 -12.07 2.24 -17.52
CA ILE A 112 -12.68 1.35 -16.53
C ILE A 112 -13.68 0.43 -17.24
N LYS A 113 -13.58 -0.88 -17.02
CA LYS A 113 -14.54 -1.88 -17.51
C LYS A 113 -14.74 -3.00 -16.48
N ALA A 114 -15.69 -3.91 -16.74
CA ALA A 114 -15.84 -5.11 -15.95
C ALA A 114 -14.57 -5.98 -15.97
N SER A 115 -14.17 -6.45 -14.79
CA SER A 115 -13.07 -7.39 -14.59
C SER A 115 -13.65 -8.69 -14.02
N PRO A 116 -13.52 -9.84 -14.73
CA PRO A 116 -14.12 -11.10 -14.33
C PRO A 116 -13.77 -11.49 -12.88
N GLY A 117 -14.79 -11.68 -12.05
CA GLY A 117 -14.63 -12.07 -10.64
C GLY A 117 -14.10 -10.99 -9.70
N LYS A 118 -13.86 -9.75 -10.17
CA LYS A 118 -13.32 -8.64 -9.38
C LYS A 118 -14.17 -7.36 -9.45
N GLY A 119 -15.30 -7.39 -10.16
CA GLY A 119 -16.17 -6.22 -10.32
C GLY A 119 -15.71 -5.34 -11.47
N LEU A 120 -15.28 -4.11 -11.17
CA LEU A 120 -14.70 -3.20 -12.17
C LEU A 120 -13.18 -3.21 -12.04
N GLY A 121 -12.48 -2.94 -13.14
CA GLY A 121 -11.02 -2.85 -13.20
C GLY A 121 -10.58 -1.66 -14.04
N MET A 122 -9.36 -1.20 -13.79
CA MET A 122 -8.66 -0.17 -14.57
C MET A 122 -7.76 -0.85 -15.62
N PHE A 123 -7.84 -0.45 -16.88
CA PHE A 123 -7.10 -1.06 -17.99
C PHE A 123 -6.42 0.00 -18.84
N ALA A 124 -5.23 -0.31 -19.38
CA ALA A 124 -4.46 0.65 -20.17
C ALA A 124 -5.10 0.91 -21.56
N THR A 125 -5.20 2.17 -21.99
CA THR A 125 -5.72 2.54 -23.33
C THR A 125 -4.69 2.36 -24.45
N ARG A 126 -3.41 2.29 -24.09
CA ARG A 126 -2.23 2.13 -24.96
C ARG A 126 -1.09 1.54 -24.14
N ASP A 127 0.04 1.23 -24.78
CA ASP A 127 1.25 0.84 -24.07
C ASP A 127 1.72 1.98 -23.15
N ILE A 128 1.98 1.66 -21.89
CA ILE A 128 2.45 2.59 -20.86
C ILE A 128 3.84 2.15 -20.43
N ARG A 129 4.81 3.04 -20.55
CA ARG A 129 6.19 2.76 -20.12
C ARG A 129 6.30 2.82 -18.59
N LYS A 130 7.16 1.98 -18.03
CA LYS A 130 7.62 2.06 -16.64
C LYS A 130 8.01 3.50 -16.28
N GLY A 131 7.62 3.95 -15.08
CA GLY A 131 7.84 5.29 -14.55
C GLY A 131 6.75 6.31 -14.91
N THR A 132 5.84 5.97 -15.84
CA THR A 132 4.76 6.88 -16.23
C THR A 132 3.76 7.07 -15.09
N ARG A 133 3.41 8.32 -14.78
CA ARG A 133 2.27 8.65 -13.92
C ARG A 133 0.97 8.37 -14.67
N ILE A 134 0.28 7.28 -14.29
CA ILE A 134 -0.98 6.83 -14.88
C ILE A 134 -2.14 7.68 -14.38
N LEU A 135 -2.18 7.94 -13.07
CA LEU A 135 -3.25 8.65 -12.39
C LEU A 135 -2.66 9.72 -11.48
N SER A 136 -3.32 10.86 -11.45
CA SER A 136 -3.24 11.82 -10.37
C SER A 136 -4.69 12.21 -10.08
N GLU A 137 -5.19 11.90 -8.89
CA GLU A 137 -6.59 12.06 -8.51
C GLU A 137 -6.70 12.91 -7.24
N LYS A 138 -7.61 13.88 -7.25
CA LYS A 138 -7.92 14.64 -6.04
C LYS A 138 -8.83 13.77 -5.17
N PRO A 139 -8.59 13.64 -3.86
CA PRO A 139 -9.51 12.97 -2.96
C PRO A 139 -10.95 13.44 -3.14
N PHE A 140 -11.85 12.48 -3.27
CA PHE A 140 -13.29 12.69 -3.30
C PHE A 140 -13.80 13.20 -1.95
N PHE A 141 -13.38 12.55 -0.87
CA PHE A 141 -13.40 13.11 0.48
C PHE A 141 -12.28 12.51 1.33
N THR A 142 -11.99 13.18 2.44
CA THR A 142 -10.89 12.85 3.36
C THR A 142 -11.38 12.75 4.80
N LEU A 143 -10.80 11.83 5.56
CA LEU A 143 -10.94 11.75 7.02
C LEU A 143 -9.57 11.97 7.66
N SER A 144 -9.47 12.94 8.57
CA SER A 144 -8.20 13.33 9.19
C SER A 144 -7.58 12.25 10.08
N ASN A 145 -8.39 11.32 10.57
CA ASN A 145 -7.98 10.16 11.35
C ASN A 145 -8.64 8.92 10.75
N ARG A 146 -8.06 7.73 11.00
CA ARG A 146 -8.80 6.49 10.74
C ARG A 146 -10.09 6.51 11.60
N PRO A 147 -11.26 6.27 10.99
CA PRO A 147 -12.53 6.33 11.70
C PRO A 147 -12.55 5.25 12.78
N ARG A 148 -12.91 5.64 14.01
CA ARG A 148 -13.17 4.66 15.09
C ARG A 148 -14.55 4.07 14.85
N ILE A 149 -14.60 2.79 14.54
CA ILE A 149 -15.85 2.06 14.38
C ILE A 149 -16.19 1.44 15.73
N SER A 150 -17.39 1.69 16.24
CA SER A 150 -17.85 1.08 17.48
C SER A 150 -18.08 -0.42 17.26
N GLU A 151 -17.40 -1.24 18.05
CA GLU A 151 -17.61 -2.70 18.02
C GLU A 151 -18.97 -3.10 18.60
N SER A 152 -19.50 -2.33 19.55
CA SER A 152 -20.79 -2.60 20.20
C SER A 152 -21.99 -2.12 19.37
N ASP A 153 -21.77 -1.12 18.51
CA ASP A 153 -22.78 -0.61 17.57
C ASP A 153 -22.13 -0.15 16.25
N PRO A 154 -21.99 -1.07 15.28
CA PRO A 154 -21.44 -0.77 13.95
C PRO A 154 -22.26 0.23 13.12
N TYR A 155 -23.46 0.59 13.57
CA TYR A 155 -24.38 1.53 12.92
C TYR A 155 -24.41 2.90 13.60
N ALA A 156 -23.70 3.08 14.72
CA ALA A 156 -23.58 4.37 15.38
C ALA A 156 -22.96 5.42 14.41
N PRO A 157 -23.44 6.68 14.43
CA PRO A 157 -22.89 7.74 13.59
C PRO A 157 -21.38 7.90 13.78
N ASN A 158 -20.63 7.52 12.75
CA ASN A 158 -19.18 7.60 12.71
C ASN A 158 -18.71 8.68 11.74
N ASP A 159 -17.40 8.91 11.68
CA ASP A 159 -16.83 9.96 10.83
C ASP A 159 -17.11 9.73 9.33
N ILE A 160 -17.26 8.47 8.91
CA ILE A 160 -17.64 8.10 7.53
C ILE A 160 -19.07 8.58 7.24
N SER A 161 -20.01 8.27 8.13
CA SER A 161 -21.42 8.63 7.96
C SER A 161 -21.59 10.15 7.93
N LYS A 162 -20.93 10.87 8.85
CA LYS A 162 -20.92 12.34 8.86
C LYS A 162 -20.31 12.94 7.59
N ALA A 163 -19.24 12.36 7.05
CA ALA A 163 -18.65 12.82 5.80
C ALA A 163 -19.58 12.55 4.61
N PHE A 164 -20.21 11.37 4.56
CA PHE A 164 -21.18 10.99 3.54
C PHE A 164 -22.42 11.90 3.54
N ASP A 165 -22.97 12.21 4.71
CA ASP A 165 -24.16 13.06 4.86
C ASP A 165 -23.92 14.50 4.40
N ARG A 166 -22.66 14.97 4.41
CA ARG A 166 -22.27 16.29 3.90
C ARG A 166 -22.15 16.34 2.38
N LEU A 167 -22.10 15.20 1.70
CA LEU A 167 -22.02 15.15 0.24
C LEU A 167 -23.38 15.46 -0.40
N PRO A 168 -23.41 16.17 -1.55
CA PRO A 168 -24.62 16.27 -2.36
C PRO A 168 -25.12 14.89 -2.79
N ALA A 169 -26.43 14.74 -3.01
CA ALA A 169 -27.05 13.47 -3.41
C ALA A 169 -26.43 12.87 -4.69
N SER A 170 -25.96 13.70 -5.63
CA SER A 170 -25.24 13.23 -6.82
C SER A 170 -23.91 12.55 -6.48
N GLU A 171 -23.18 13.09 -5.51
CA GLU A 171 -21.87 12.61 -5.07
C GLU A 171 -22.02 11.39 -4.15
N GLN A 172 -23.03 11.39 -3.28
CA GLN A 172 -23.41 10.20 -2.51
C GLN A 172 -23.63 8.99 -3.43
N ARG A 173 -24.32 9.16 -4.55
CA ARG A 173 -24.51 8.07 -5.54
C ARG A 173 -23.19 7.53 -6.11
N LYS A 174 -22.18 8.39 -6.33
CA LYS A 174 -20.86 7.95 -6.80
C LYS A 174 -20.17 7.07 -5.77
N PHE A 175 -20.18 7.48 -4.50
CA PHE A 175 -19.67 6.68 -3.38
C PHE A 175 -20.40 5.35 -3.26
N MET A 176 -21.74 5.35 -3.34
CA MET A 176 -22.56 4.14 -3.26
C MET A 176 -22.35 3.19 -4.45
N GLY A 177 -21.78 3.67 -5.56
CA GLY A 177 -21.38 2.88 -6.72
C GLY A 177 -19.99 2.25 -6.62
N LEU A 178 -19.27 2.43 -5.50
CA LEU A 178 -17.99 1.76 -5.23
C LEU A 178 -18.20 0.31 -4.79
N HIS A 179 -17.11 -0.47 -4.75
CA HIS A 179 -17.18 -1.87 -4.33
C HIS A 179 -17.67 -1.97 -2.89
N CYS A 180 -18.66 -2.84 -2.65
CA CYS A 180 -19.13 -3.13 -1.31
C CYS A 180 -19.04 -4.63 -1.04
N PRO A 181 -18.04 -5.10 -0.27
CA PRO A 181 -18.04 -6.47 0.22
C PRO A 181 -19.25 -6.68 1.15
N LYS A 182 -20.00 -7.76 0.94
CA LYS A 182 -21.09 -8.14 1.85
C LYS A 182 -20.50 -8.67 3.15
N ARG A 183 -20.41 -7.81 4.18
CA ARG A 183 -19.91 -8.19 5.52
C ARG A 183 -21.05 -8.22 6.53
N PRO A 184 -21.30 -9.36 7.20
CA PRO A 184 -22.28 -9.41 8.28
C PRO A 184 -21.91 -8.44 9.40
N GLY A 185 -22.86 -7.62 9.86
CA GLY A 185 -22.66 -6.74 11.02
C GLY A 185 -21.96 -5.41 10.74
N CYS A 186 -21.66 -5.06 9.48
CA CYS A 186 -21.13 -3.74 9.12
C CYS A 186 -22.19 -2.92 8.39
N SER A 187 -22.24 -1.60 8.65
CA SER A 187 -23.07 -0.71 7.83
C SER A 187 -22.55 -0.63 6.39
N LEU A 188 -23.44 -0.30 5.44
CA LEU A 188 -23.12 -0.21 4.02
C LEU A 188 -22.03 0.82 3.74
N GLY A 189 -22.15 2.01 4.34
CA GLY A 189 -21.15 3.08 4.18
C GLY A 189 -19.77 2.70 4.71
N VAL A 190 -19.71 2.01 5.85
CA VAL A 190 -18.43 1.49 6.40
C VAL A 190 -17.83 0.44 5.49
N SER A 191 -18.64 -0.50 4.99
CA SER A 191 -18.16 -1.58 4.12
C SER A 191 -17.60 -1.04 2.80
N ILE A 192 -18.25 -0.03 2.22
CA ILE A 192 -17.73 0.68 1.06
C ILE A 192 -16.43 1.41 1.41
N TYR A 193 -16.42 2.18 2.50
CA TYR A 193 -15.25 2.95 2.88
C TYR A 193 -14.01 2.08 3.08
N GLU A 194 -14.13 1.01 3.86
CA GLU A 194 -13.00 0.12 4.17
C GLU A 194 -12.43 -0.59 2.94
N ALA A 195 -13.27 -0.93 1.96
CA ALA A 195 -12.83 -1.62 0.76
C ALA A 195 -12.19 -0.71 -0.29
N ASN A 196 -12.32 0.62 -0.13
CA ASN A 196 -11.96 1.58 -1.18
C ASN A 196 -11.08 2.73 -0.68
N CYS A 197 -10.82 2.84 0.63
CA CYS A 197 -10.03 3.96 1.17
C CYS A 197 -8.52 3.76 0.97
N PHE A 198 -7.85 4.89 0.76
CA PHE A 198 -6.40 5.00 0.64
C PHE A 198 -5.82 5.76 1.83
N GLU A 199 -4.60 5.41 2.21
CA GLU A 199 -3.88 6.13 3.25
C GLU A 199 -3.41 7.50 2.75
N MET A 200 -3.51 8.51 3.60
CA MET A 200 -3.25 9.91 3.27
C MET A 200 -2.54 10.60 4.44
N GLY A 201 -1.22 10.44 4.54
CA GLY A 201 -0.44 10.98 5.66
C GLY A 201 -0.96 10.49 7.01
N SER A 202 -1.49 11.39 7.84
CA SER A 202 -2.11 11.04 9.13
C SER A 202 -3.53 10.45 9.01
N GLY A 203 -4.19 10.66 7.87
CA GLY A 203 -5.59 10.30 7.63
C GLY A 203 -5.79 9.29 6.51
N THR A 204 -7.01 9.26 5.99
CA THR A 204 -7.44 8.38 4.90
C THR A 204 -8.35 9.13 3.93
N CYS A 205 -8.47 8.64 2.70
CA CYS A 205 -9.29 9.28 1.67
C CYS A 205 -9.98 8.27 0.76
N ILE A 206 -11.01 8.73 0.06
CA ILE A 206 -11.64 8.00 -1.06
C ILE A 206 -11.25 8.68 -2.36
N CYS A 207 -10.92 7.90 -3.38
CA CYS A 207 -10.57 8.36 -4.73
C CYS A 207 -11.34 7.46 -5.71
N LEU A 208 -12.32 8.03 -6.43
CA LEU A 208 -13.33 7.24 -7.15
C LEU A 208 -12.73 6.37 -8.26
N ASP A 209 -11.75 6.90 -9.01
CA ASP A 209 -11.09 6.16 -10.08
C ASP A 209 -10.03 5.21 -9.53
N ALA A 210 -9.23 5.65 -8.55
CA ALA A 210 -8.24 4.80 -7.90
C ALA A 210 -8.89 3.58 -7.22
N SER A 211 -10.10 3.72 -6.67
CA SER A 211 -10.88 2.61 -6.09
C SER A 211 -11.32 1.56 -7.12
N ARG A 212 -11.09 1.77 -8.42
CA ARG A 212 -11.33 0.77 -9.49
C ARG A 212 -10.10 -0.06 -9.84
N ILE A 213 -8.94 0.22 -9.23
CA ILE A 213 -7.70 -0.50 -9.52
C ILE A 213 -7.70 -1.80 -8.75
N ASN A 214 -7.65 -2.94 -9.44
CA ASN A 214 -7.72 -4.26 -8.83
C ASN A 214 -6.39 -4.72 -8.19
N HIS A 215 -6.49 -5.76 -7.38
CA HIS A 215 -5.35 -6.38 -6.73
C HIS A 215 -4.54 -7.32 -7.65
N SER A 216 -3.21 -7.30 -7.47
CA SER A 216 -2.28 -8.38 -7.80
C SER A 216 -1.20 -8.49 -6.71
N CYS A 217 -0.77 -9.70 -6.35
CA CYS A 217 0.37 -9.88 -5.43
C CYS A 217 1.72 -9.54 -6.06
N VAL A 218 1.76 -9.38 -7.39
CA VAL A 218 2.90 -8.95 -8.20
C VAL A 218 2.47 -7.79 -9.10
N PRO A 219 2.14 -6.62 -8.51
CA PRO A 219 1.50 -5.53 -9.24
C PRO A 219 2.37 -4.95 -10.35
N ASN A 220 1.71 -4.25 -11.30
CA ASN A 220 2.36 -3.50 -12.37
C ASN A 220 2.28 -1.96 -12.15
N ALA A 221 1.57 -1.50 -11.12
CA ALA A 221 1.57 -0.11 -10.68
C ALA A 221 1.74 0.05 -9.16
N HIS A 222 2.19 1.22 -8.73
CA HIS A 222 2.33 1.60 -7.33
C HIS A 222 1.55 2.90 -7.06
N TYR A 223 0.78 2.91 -5.97
CA TYR A 223 0.03 4.08 -5.54
C TYR A 223 0.76 4.80 -4.42
N SER A 224 0.69 6.12 -4.40
CA SER A 224 1.24 6.92 -3.31
C SER A 224 0.48 8.23 -3.14
N TRP A 225 0.31 8.65 -1.88
CA TRP A 225 -0.18 9.98 -1.56
C TRP A 225 0.93 11.02 -1.77
N ASN A 226 0.76 11.91 -2.73
CA ASN A 226 1.66 13.04 -2.91
C ASN A 226 1.09 14.26 -2.17
N SER A 227 1.66 14.58 -1.01
CA SER A 227 1.25 15.74 -0.20
C SER A 227 1.70 17.08 -0.79
N SER A 228 2.71 17.13 -1.65
CA SER A 228 3.14 18.37 -2.33
C SER A 228 2.04 18.90 -3.25
N ILE A 229 1.34 18.00 -3.95
CA ILE A 229 0.22 18.37 -4.84
C ILE A 229 -1.17 18.05 -4.25
N GLN A 230 -1.23 17.42 -3.07
CA GLN A 230 -2.47 16.96 -2.41
C GLN A 230 -3.31 16.01 -3.28
N ARG A 231 -2.65 15.03 -3.92
CA ARG A 231 -3.30 14.08 -4.82
C ARG A 231 -2.84 12.65 -4.59
N GLN A 232 -3.76 11.72 -4.80
CA GLN A 232 -3.41 10.31 -4.93
C GLN A 232 -2.79 10.08 -6.30
N THR A 233 -1.58 9.52 -6.33
CA THR A 233 -0.84 9.25 -7.56
C THR A 233 -0.69 7.76 -7.79
N LEU A 234 -0.62 7.37 -9.06
CA LEU A 234 -0.36 6.00 -9.49
C LEU A 234 0.72 6.03 -10.57
N HIS A 235 1.80 5.27 -10.39
CA HIS A 235 2.87 5.15 -11.38
C HIS A 235 3.02 3.70 -11.85
N ALA A 236 3.28 3.52 -13.14
CA ALA A 236 3.64 2.24 -13.70
C ALA A 236 5.02 1.80 -13.16
N VAL A 237 5.10 0.63 -12.53
CA VAL A 237 6.40 0.08 -12.04
C VAL A 237 7.00 -0.94 -13.02
N LYS A 238 6.24 -1.31 -14.04
CA LYS A 238 6.60 -2.16 -15.18
C LYS A 238 6.01 -1.52 -16.45
N ASP A 239 6.48 -1.95 -17.61
CA ASP A 239 5.76 -1.66 -18.85
C ASP A 239 4.40 -2.37 -18.82
N ILE A 240 3.35 -1.68 -19.25
CA ILE A 240 1.96 -2.18 -19.25
C ILE A 240 1.48 -2.10 -20.69
N SER A 241 1.06 -3.24 -21.25
CA SER A 241 0.59 -3.28 -22.64
C SER A 241 -0.81 -2.66 -22.75
N LYS A 242 -1.16 -2.19 -23.95
CA LYS A 242 -2.55 -1.83 -24.26
C LYS A 242 -3.50 -2.96 -23.83
N ASP A 243 -4.63 -2.58 -23.21
CA ASP A 243 -5.68 -3.45 -22.71
C ASP A 243 -5.28 -4.37 -21.53
N GLU A 244 -4.04 -4.29 -21.03
CA GLU A 244 -3.62 -4.95 -19.79
C GLU A 244 -4.29 -4.29 -18.56
N GLU A 245 -4.68 -5.10 -17.57
CA GLU A 245 -5.24 -4.62 -16.30
C GLU A 245 -4.14 -3.94 -15.46
N ILE A 246 -4.38 -2.70 -15.06
CA ILE A 246 -3.53 -1.97 -14.12
C ILE A 246 -3.89 -2.44 -12.71
N THR A 247 -2.89 -2.88 -11.95
CA THR A 247 -3.06 -3.50 -10.64
C THR A 247 -2.11 -2.95 -9.59
N ILE A 248 -2.58 -2.91 -8.34
CA ILE A 248 -1.81 -2.57 -7.14
C ILE A 248 -1.86 -3.73 -6.13
N SER A 249 -1.05 -3.67 -5.06
CA SER A 249 -1.18 -4.60 -3.94
C SER A 249 -2.12 -4.04 -2.87
N TYR A 250 -3.03 -4.88 -2.36
CA TYR A 250 -3.91 -4.55 -1.22
C TYR A 250 -3.39 -5.17 0.09
N CYS A 251 -2.36 -6.00 0.00
CA CYS A 251 -1.73 -6.67 1.12
C CYS A 251 -0.23 -6.34 1.15
N SER A 252 0.41 -6.60 2.29
CA SER A 252 1.87 -6.54 2.36
C SER A 252 2.50 -7.56 1.41
N ALA A 253 3.62 -7.19 0.79
CA ALA A 253 4.27 -8.01 -0.21
C ALA A 253 5.12 -9.15 0.40
N ILE A 254 5.71 -8.96 1.57
CA ILE A 254 6.48 -10.01 2.27
C ILE A 254 5.54 -10.75 3.23
N ARG A 255 4.71 -11.64 2.68
CA ARG A 255 3.73 -12.48 3.39
C ARG A 255 3.56 -13.82 2.71
N THR A 256 3.23 -14.86 3.48
CA THR A 256 2.91 -16.20 2.96
C THR A 256 1.59 -16.20 2.16
N LEU A 257 1.28 -17.29 1.46
CA LEU A 257 0.02 -17.38 0.71
C LEU A 257 -1.19 -17.29 1.64
N GLU A 258 -1.12 -17.95 2.79
CA GLU A 258 -2.17 -17.99 3.81
C GLU A 258 -2.41 -16.61 4.41
N GLU A 259 -1.34 -15.87 4.69
CA GLU A 259 -1.41 -14.49 5.18
C GLU A 259 -2.01 -13.56 4.13
N ARG A 260 -1.56 -13.63 2.88
CA ARG A 260 -2.14 -12.82 1.79
C ARG A 260 -3.62 -13.16 1.58
N LYS A 261 -4.02 -14.43 1.65
CA LYS A 261 -5.44 -14.83 1.57
C LYS A 261 -6.25 -14.21 2.72
N ARG A 262 -5.72 -14.21 3.94
CA ARG A 262 -6.35 -13.58 5.11
C ARG A 262 -6.50 -12.07 4.93
N ASP A 263 -5.47 -11.41 4.42
CA ASP A 263 -5.49 -9.97 4.17
C ASP A 263 -6.53 -9.57 3.10
N LEU A 264 -6.81 -10.47 2.15
CA LEU A 264 -7.72 -10.24 1.04
C LEU A 264 -9.17 -10.70 1.32
N GLU A 265 -9.38 -11.53 2.34
CA GLU A 265 -10.72 -11.97 2.81
C GLU A 265 -11.73 -10.81 2.90
N PRO A 266 -11.37 -9.61 3.44
CA PRO A 266 -12.31 -8.51 3.59
C PRO A 266 -12.82 -7.94 2.24
N TYR A 267 -12.14 -8.18 1.13
CA TYR A 267 -12.52 -7.71 -0.21
C TYR A 267 -13.44 -8.67 -0.97
N VAL A 268 -13.64 -9.88 -0.44
CA VAL A 268 -14.59 -10.90 -0.97
C VAL A 268 -14.26 -11.30 -2.42
N PHE A 269 -12.98 -11.54 -2.71
CA PHE A 269 -12.52 -12.16 -3.96
C PHE A 269 -11.39 -13.15 -3.67
N THR A 270 -11.11 -14.03 -4.63
CA THR A 270 -9.93 -14.92 -4.58
C THR A 270 -8.88 -14.43 -5.56
N CYS A 271 -7.67 -14.14 -5.08
CA CYS A 271 -6.56 -13.72 -5.95
C CYS A 271 -6.07 -14.87 -6.83
N SER A 272 -6.16 -14.67 -8.15
CA SER A 272 -5.75 -15.62 -9.18
C SER A 272 -4.48 -15.18 -9.94
N CYS A 273 -3.71 -14.23 -9.39
CA CYS A 273 -2.46 -13.79 -10.03
C CYS A 273 -1.44 -14.95 -10.11
N PRO A 274 -0.43 -14.88 -11.00
CA PRO A 274 0.53 -15.96 -11.18
C PRO A 274 1.25 -16.39 -9.88
N ALA A 275 1.47 -15.45 -8.95
CA ALA A 275 2.08 -15.73 -7.65
C ALA A 275 1.16 -16.51 -6.68
N CYS A 276 -0.14 -16.65 -6.97
CA CYS A 276 -1.09 -17.38 -6.12
C CYS A 276 -1.50 -18.75 -6.70
N GLN A 277 -1.13 -19.06 -7.94
CA GLN A 277 -1.49 -20.31 -8.62
C GLN A 277 -0.54 -21.45 -8.24
N THR A 278 -0.88 -22.18 -7.17
CA THR A 278 -0.03 -23.23 -6.56
C THR A 278 0.14 -24.49 -7.41
N ASP A 279 -0.59 -24.61 -8.49
CA ASP A 279 -0.53 -25.66 -9.50
C ASP A 279 0.39 -25.31 -10.69
N THR A 280 1.02 -24.12 -10.66
CA THR A 280 1.97 -23.67 -11.68
C THR A 280 3.39 -23.58 -11.11
N ASP A 281 4.40 -23.81 -11.95
CA ASP A 281 5.81 -23.63 -11.56
C ASP A 281 6.09 -22.19 -11.06
N ILE A 282 5.47 -21.19 -11.67
CA ILE A 282 5.58 -19.78 -11.26
C ILE A 282 5.08 -19.59 -9.83
N GLY A 283 3.87 -20.08 -9.52
CA GLY A 283 3.27 -19.93 -8.21
C GLY A 283 3.99 -20.74 -7.13
N ILE A 284 4.40 -21.98 -7.42
CA ILE A 284 5.21 -22.80 -6.50
C ILE A 284 6.51 -22.07 -6.13
N ARG A 285 7.25 -21.57 -7.13
CA ARG A 285 8.49 -20.83 -6.90
C ARG A 285 8.25 -19.52 -6.16
N SER A 286 7.13 -18.83 -6.42
CA SER A 286 6.72 -17.65 -5.65
C SER A 286 6.57 -17.99 -4.16
N GLN A 287 5.98 -19.14 -3.83
CA GLN A 287 5.71 -19.43 -2.42
C GLN A 287 6.99 -19.73 -1.67
N ILE A 288 7.90 -20.48 -2.31
CA ILE A 288 9.25 -20.72 -1.79
C ILE A 288 9.99 -19.40 -1.57
N ARG A 289 9.99 -18.50 -2.57
CA ARG A 289 10.64 -17.19 -2.44
C ARG A 289 10.03 -16.36 -1.32
N ARG A 290 8.69 -16.32 -1.21
CA ARG A 290 8.00 -15.51 -0.18
C ARG A 290 8.21 -16.04 1.23
N GLN A 291 8.29 -17.35 1.43
CA GLN A 291 8.69 -17.91 2.71
C GLN A 291 10.12 -17.47 3.06
N GLN A 292 11.06 -17.63 2.13
CA GLN A 292 12.44 -17.19 2.36
C GLN A 292 12.56 -15.69 2.60
N MET A 293 11.76 -14.86 1.94
CA MET A 293 11.73 -13.41 2.18
C MET A 293 11.21 -13.08 3.58
N LEU A 294 10.19 -13.79 4.06
CA LEU A 294 9.66 -13.61 5.41
C LEU A 294 10.70 -14.00 6.47
N ASP A 295 11.37 -15.14 6.29
CA ASP A 295 12.40 -15.62 7.21
C ASP A 295 13.56 -14.60 7.28
N LEU A 296 13.99 -14.06 6.12
CA LEU A 296 15.03 -13.04 6.05
C LEU A 296 14.60 -11.69 6.62
N ASP A 297 13.34 -11.27 6.43
CA ASP A 297 12.82 -10.02 7.01
C ASP A 297 12.83 -10.09 8.54
N GLN A 298 12.46 -11.26 9.10
CA GLN A 298 12.53 -11.51 10.53
C GLN A 298 13.99 -11.53 11.03
N GLU A 299 14.89 -12.23 10.34
CA GLU A 299 16.33 -12.25 10.67
C GLU A 299 16.93 -10.83 10.70
N ILE A 300 16.61 -10.00 9.70
CA ILE A 300 17.07 -8.60 9.63
C ILE A 300 16.49 -7.78 10.78
N ALA A 301 15.20 -7.96 11.10
CA ALA A 301 14.57 -7.28 12.21
C ALA A 301 15.24 -7.66 13.55
N ASP A 302 15.56 -8.93 13.75
CA ASP A 302 16.22 -9.43 14.95
C ASP A 302 17.61 -8.81 15.10
N TYR A 303 18.44 -8.78 14.04
CA TYR A 303 19.74 -8.11 14.07
C TYR A 303 19.67 -6.62 14.41
N GLN A 304 18.62 -5.93 13.98
CA GLN A 304 18.47 -4.50 14.22
C GLN A 304 17.96 -4.17 15.62
N ASN A 305 17.20 -5.09 16.22
CA ASN A 305 16.70 -4.97 17.58
C ASN A 305 17.72 -5.45 18.61
N ASP A 306 18.51 -6.50 18.30
CA ASP A 306 19.48 -7.13 19.20
C ASP A 306 20.82 -7.39 18.48
N PRO A 307 21.72 -6.38 18.38
CA PRO A 307 22.95 -6.49 17.60
C PRO A 307 23.96 -7.50 18.17
N PRO A 308 24.74 -8.23 17.34
CA PRO A 308 25.61 -9.34 17.78
C PRO A 308 26.73 -9.03 18.78
N ALA A 309 26.99 -7.76 19.11
CA ALA A 309 27.80 -7.45 20.29
C ALA A 309 27.15 -7.97 21.61
N ALA A 310 25.88 -8.39 21.55
CA ALA A 310 25.11 -8.99 22.64
C ALA A 310 25.02 -10.54 22.59
N ARG A 311 25.49 -11.22 21.53
CA ARG A 311 25.39 -12.69 21.39
C ARG A 311 26.64 -13.27 20.72
N GLU A 312 27.41 -14.07 21.47
CA GLU A 312 28.71 -14.62 21.07
C GLU A 312 28.68 -15.66 19.94
N GLU A 313 27.51 -16.05 19.44
CA GLU A 313 27.38 -17.28 18.64
C GLU A 313 26.43 -17.10 17.45
N TYR A 314 26.93 -16.60 16.31
CA TYR A 314 26.32 -16.87 15.00
C TYR A 314 27.38 -16.98 13.90
N GLY A 315 27.42 -18.15 13.27
CA GLY A 315 28.26 -18.45 12.11
C GLY A 315 27.74 -17.85 10.81
N GLN A 316 28.70 -17.43 9.96
CA GLN A 316 28.68 -17.17 8.50
C GLN A 316 27.57 -16.35 7.80
N CYS A 317 26.39 -16.09 8.36
CA CYS A 317 25.47 -15.07 7.85
C CYS A 317 25.44 -13.87 8.80
N ASP A 318 25.88 -12.70 8.32
CA ASP A 318 25.72 -11.42 9.02
C ASP A 318 24.52 -10.63 8.42
N GLU A 319 23.98 -9.64 9.16
CA GLU A 319 22.84 -8.76 8.74
C GLU A 319 22.93 -8.36 7.25
N ARG A 320 24.14 -8.06 6.77
CA ARG A 320 24.40 -7.69 5.38
C ARG A 320 24.10 -8.83 4.40
N SER A 321 24.52 -10.06 4.70
CA SER A 321 24.20 -11.23 3.88
C SER A 321 22.69 -11.43 3.75
N ALA A 322 21.96 -11.33 4.88
CA ALA A 322 20.51 -11.44 4.90
C ALA A 322 19.83 -10.39 4.02
N ILE A 323 20.19 -9.12 4.17
CA ILE A 323 19.67 -8.01 3.35
C ILE A 323 19.93 -8.26 1.86
N LEU A 324 21.15 -8.67 1.48
CA LEU A 324 21.49 -8.88 0.07
C LEU A 324 20.79 -10.10 -0.53
N ARG A 325 20.49 -11.13 0.26
CA ARG A 325 19.65 -12.25 -0.16
C ARG A 325 18.20 -11.80 -0.34
N LEU A 326 17.68 -10.98 0.57
CA LEU A 326 16.33 -10.43 0.50
C LEU A 326 16.15 -9.58 -0.77
N VAL A 327 17.07 -8.65 -1.06
CA VAL A 327 17.07 -7.85 -2.31
C VAL A 327 16.95 -8.73 -3.55
N LYS A 328 17.70 -9.85 -3.62
CA LYS A 328 17.67 -10.77 -4.76
C LYS A 328 16.33 -11.49 -4.89
N LEU A 329 15.71 -11.87 -3.78
CA LEU A 329 14.42 -12.55 -3.80
C LEU A 329 13.29 -11.59 -4.20
N ILE A 330 13.30 -10.37 -3.68
CA ILE A 330 12.36 -9.30 -4.05
C ILE A 330 12.43 -9.01 -5.56
N ASP A 331 13.65 -8.92 -6.11
CA ASP A 331 13.88 -8.71 -7.53
C ASP A 331 13.32 -9.87 -8.38
N LYS A 332 13.60 -11.12 -8.00
CA LYS A 332 13.06 -12.31 -8.67
C LYS A 332 11.54 -12.44 -8.57
N GLU A 333 10.96 -11.95 -7.49
CA GLU A 333 9.51 -11.94 -7.30
C GLU A 333 8.81 -10.82 -8.11
N GLY A 334 9.56 -9.80 -8.53
CA GLY A 334 9.02 -8.67 -9.29
C GLY A 334 8.28 -7.66 -8.41
N LEU A 335 8.69 -7.53 -7.15
CA LEU A 335 8.18 -6.59 -6.14
C LEU A 335 8.97 -5.28 -6.19
N VAL A 336 8.65 -4.44 -7.18
CA VAL A 336 9.51 -3.30 -7.57
C VAL A 336 9.67 -2.27 -6.45
N TYR A 337 8.59 -1.87 -5.79
CA TYR A 337 8.63 -0.84 -4.75
C TYR A 337 9.39 -1.32 -3.51
N GLU A 338 9.19 -2.58 -3.12
CA GLU A 338 9.86 -3.20 -1.97
C GLU A 338 11.39 -3.26 -2.15
N LYS A 339 11.88 -3.20 -3.39
CA LYS A 339 13.33 -3.07 -3.63
C LYS A 339 13.89 -1.76 -3.08
N ALA A 340 13.14 -0.65 -3.09
CA ALA A 340 13.60 0.60 -2.49
C ALA A 340 13.88 0.42 -1.00
N LEU A 341 12.93 -0.19 -0.27
CA LEU A 341 13.07 -0.48 1.16
C LEU A 341 14.27 -1.39 1.45
N ALA A 342 14.45 -2.44 0.64
CA ALA A 342 15.58 -3.35 0.81
C ALA A 342 16.94 -2.68 0.45
N TYR A 343 16.97 -1.77 -0.53
CA TYR A 343 18.16 -0.96 -0.81
C TYR A 343 18.46 0.04 0.29
N HIS A 344 17.44 0.61 0.94
CA HIS A 344 17.60 1.46 2.11
C HIS A 344 18.30 0.70 3.25
N ASP A 345 17.81 -0.50 3.58
CA ASP A 345 18.44 -1.36 4.59
C ASP A 345 19.89 -1.72 4.21
N ALA A 346 20.14 -2.00 2.94
CA ALA A 346 21.49 -2.29 2.44
C ALA A 346 22.43 -1.09 2.56
N ALA A 347 21.93 0.11 2.25
CA ALA A 347 22.67 1.36 2.39
C ALA A 347 23.00 1.65 3.85
N ALA A 348 22.01 1.56 4.73
CA ALA A 348 22.16 1.74 6.17
C ALA A 348 23.17 0.75 6.78
N CYS A 349 23.05 -0.54 6.47
CA CYS A 349 23.96 -1.57 6.95
C CYS A 349 25.40 -1.33 6.45
N ALA A 350 25.57 -0.94 5.18
CA ALA A 350 26.89 -0.57 4.65
C ALA A 350 27.48 0.65 5.37
N LEU A 351 26.65 1.64 5.70
CA LEU A 351 27.05 2.84 6.43
C LEU A 351 27.55 2.53 7.84
N LYS A 352 26.80 1.71 8.60
CA LYS A 352 27.20 1.22 9.94
C LYS A 352 28.56 0.52 9.93
N ARG A 353 28.94 -0.09 8.81
CA ARG A 353 30.21 -0.82 8.62
C ARG A 353 31.33 0.03 8.01
N GLY A 354 31.14 1.35 7.87
CA GLY A 354 32.12 2.26 7.25
C GLY A 354 32.29 2.07 5.74
N LEU A 355 31.42 1.30 5.08
CA LEU A 355 31.50 0.97 3.65
C LEU A 355 30.80 2.04 2.79
N ARG A 356 31.22 3.30 2.88
CA ARG A 356 30.56 4.46 2.24
C ARG A 356 30.28 4.27 0.74
N LYS A 357 31.27 3.80 -0.04
CA LYS A 357 31.09 3.57 -1.48
C LYS A 357 29.94 2.59 -1.78
N LYS A 358 29.78 1.55 -0.96
CA LYS A 358 28.66 0.60 -1.09
C LYS A 358 27.34 1.21 -0.65
N ALA A 359 27.34 2.00 0.42
CA ALA A 359 26.16 2.71 0.88
C ALA A 359 25.62 3.67 -0.20
N LEU A 360 26.50 4.46 -0.83
CA LEU A 360 26.15 5.32 -1.98
C LEU A 360 25.57 4.53 -3.14
N LYS A 361 26.16 3.37 -3.45
CA LYS A 361 25.65 2.50 -4.51
C LYS A 361 24.22 2.01 -4.22
N TYR A 362 23.92 1.63 -2.97
CA TYR A 362 22.57 1.18 -2.62
C TYR A 362 21.58 2.33 -2.55
N ALA A 363 21.95 3.47 -1.96
CA ALA A 363 21.10 4.66 -1.92
C ALA A 363 20.79 5.22 -3.33
N SER A 364 21.72 5.12 -4.28
CA SER A 364 21.46 5.44 -5.69
C SER A 364 20.40 4.53 -6.31
N LYS A 365 20.39 3.25 -5.97
CA LYS A 365 19.40 2.30 -6.48
C LYS A 365 18.03 2.51 -5.83
N GLU A 366 18.00 2.89 -4.56
CA GLU A 366 16.78 3.32 -3.88
C GLU A 366 16.16 4.53 -4.60
N LEU A 367 16.96 5.55 -4.91
CA LEU A 367 16.53 6.71 -5.71
C LEU A 367 15.93 6.33 -7.06
N GLU A 368 16.60 5.45 -7.81
CA GLU A 368 16.10 4.98 -9.11
C GLU A 368 14.72 4.30 -9.00
N VAL A 369 14.52 3.51 -7.94
CA VAL A 369 13.24 2.84 -7.69
C VAL A 369 12.18 3.86 -7.28
N ASP A 370 12.47 4.76 -6.35
CA ASP A 370 11.49 5.75 -5.89
C ASP A 370 11.10 6.73 -7.01
N LEU A 371 12.06 7.19 -7.81
CA LEU A 371 11.78 8.00 -9.00
C LEU A 371 10.74 7.34 -9.90
N CYS A 372 10.90 6.04 -10.13
CA CYS A 372 9.96 5.24 -10.92
C CYS A 372 8.60 5.05 -10.24
N CYS A 373 8.57 4.82 -8.92
CA CYS A 373 7.34 4.43 -8.22
C CYS A 373 6.49 5.62 -7.78
N VAL A 374 7.10 6.78 -7.52
CA VAL A 374 6.42 7.93 -6.94
C VAL A 374 6.65 9.26 -7.69
N GLY A 375 7.67 9.36 -8.55
CA GLY A 375 8.01 10.58 -9.29
C GLY A 375 8.82 11.61 -8.49
N GLU A 376 9.39 12.59 -9.21
CA GLU A 376 10.33 13.60 -8.65
C GLU A 376 9.69 14.60 -7.69
N ASP A 377 8.40 14.89 -7.88
CA ASP A 377 7.62 15.83 -7.06
C ASP A 377 7.06 15.18 -5.79
N SER A 378 7.41 13.92 -5.51
CA SER A 378 6.91 13.18 -4.35
C SER A 378 7.74 13.47 -3.10
N PRO A 379 7.10 13.77 -1.96
CA PRO A 379 7.79 13.85 -0.66
C PRO A 379 8.60 12.60 -0.32
N CYS A 380 8.14 11.41 -0.73
CA CYS A 380 8.90 10.17 -0.52
C CYS A 380 10.24 10.19 -1.28
N PHE A 381 10.26 10.79 -2.48
CA PHE A 381 11.48 10.95 -3.26
C PHE A 381 12.41 11.99 -2.64
N ASP A 382 11.87 13.09 -2.10
CA ASP A 382 12.65 14.10 -1.35
C ASP A 382 13.36 13.52 -0.13
N GLU A 383 12.69 12.63 0.62
CA GLU A 383 13.30 11.89 1.72
C GLU A 383 14.48 11.03 1.26
N THR A 384 14.32 10.31 0.14
CA THR A 384 15.36 9.46 -0.43
C THR A 384 16.54 10.28 -0.95
N ILE A 385 16.28 11.43 -1.59
CA ILE A 385 17.33 12.39 -1.98
C ILE A 385 18.07 12.89 -0.76
N THR A 386 17.34 13.25 0.30
CA THR A 386 17.94 13.73 1.55
C THR A 386 18.84 12.66 2.17
N PHE A 387 18.41 11.40 2.20
CA PHE A 387 19.22 10.27 2.66
C PHE A 387 20.49 10.08 1.81
N PHE A 388 20.35 10.08 0.48
CA PHE A 388 21.48 9.97 -0.44
C PHE A 388 22.49 11.11 -0.26
N ARG A 389 22.02 12.37 -0.18
CA ARG A 389 22.86 13.56 0.04
C ARG A 389 23.59 13.47 1.38
N LYS A 390 22.91 13.06 2.45
CA LYS A 390 23.54 12.81 3.75
C LYS A 390 24.72 11.86 3.62
N ILE A 391 24.56 10.72 2.93
CA ILE A 391 25.67 9.79 2.70
C ILE A 391 26.78 10.41 1.84
N LYS A 392 26.42 11.16 0.79
CA LYS A 392 27.37 11.75 -0.17
C LYS A 392 28.25 12.82 0.45
N TYR A 393 27.70 13.62 1.37
CA TYR A 393 28.38 14.77 1.97
C TYR A 393 28.74 14.56 3.46
N PHE A 394 28.46 13.40 4.05
CA PHE A 394 28.88 13.09 5.43
C PHE A 394 30.40 13.24 5.57
N GLY A 395 30.89 14.11 6.45
CA GLY A 395 32.33 14.22 6.77
C GLY A 395 33.16 15.19 5.91
N GLY A 396 32.54 16.12 5.18
CA GLY A 396 33.26 17.21 4.51
C GLY A 396 32.29 18.26 4.00
N GLU A 397 32.34 19.42 4.66
CA GLU A 397 31.84 20.77 4.34
C GLU A 397 30.51 20.96 3.59
N GLU A 398 29.75 21.93 4.10
CA GLU A 398 28.74 22.67 3.37
C GLU A 398 29.23 22.97 1.94
N ALA A 399 28.62 22.32 0.96
CA ALA A 399 28.52 22.86 -0.38
C ALA A 399 27.04 22.80 -0.75
N LEU A 400 26.34 23.85 -0.32
CA LEU A 400 25.19 24.38 -1.05
C LEU A 400 25.74 24.87 -2.39
N ASP A 401 25.38 24.16 -3.46
CA ASP A 401 24.96 24.73 -4.75
C ASP A 401 24.28 23.64 -5.59
#